data_AF-A0A2D9EZH6-F1
#
_entry.id   AF-A0A2D9EZH6-F1
#
_cell.length_a   1.000
_cell.length_b   1.000
_cell.length_c   1.000
_cell.angle_alpha   90.00
_cell.angle_beta   90.00
_cell.angle_gamma   90.00
#
_symmetry.space_group_name_H-M   'P 1'
#
loop_
_entity.id
_entity.type
_entity.pdbx_description
1 polymer ?
#
loop_
_entity_poly.entity_id
_entity_poly.type
_entity_poly.pdbx_seq_one_letter_code
_entity_poly.pdbx_strand_id
1 'polypeptide(L)'
;MASDPSPEYLELKARAAASNLDPETLLATDYLNHFNEIVMLLEMVPDMPEIMDEVKAWQPKAYVDHFRDSTIADRELAIEAYAHVPEIYLRPFEHTVLQLNNVVVTSIQLMERYIEAGDMSMLREQATVMSRMIQRLLDTASGIIHGATNTMDQQEIDSIIAT
;
A
#
# COMPACT_ATOMS: atom_id res chain seq x y z
N MET A 1 -1.12 23.02 -23.70
CA MET A 1 0.31 22.77 -23.97
C MET A 1 0.86 22.16 -22.71
N ALA A 2 1.43 20.95 -22.76
CA ALA A 2 2.16 20.42 -21.60
C ALA A 2 3.33 21.37 -21.34
N SER A 3 3.43 21.91 -20.13
CA SER A 3 4.59 22.68 -19.71
C SER A 3 5.83 21.79 -19.78
N ASP A 4 6.95 22.32 -20.24
CA ASP A 4 8.22 21.60 -20.19
C ASP A 4 8.54 21.16 -18.75
N PRO A 5 9.08 19.95 -18.54
CA PRO A 5 9.40 19.47 -17.21
C PRO A 5 10.44 20.38 -16.53
N SER A 6 10.28 20.61 -15.22
CA SER A 6 11.20 21.47 -14.48
C SER A 6 12.62 20.88 -14.45
N PRO A 7 13.67 21.72 -14.38
CA PRO A 7 15.05 21.23 -14.26
C PRO A 7 15.26 20.31 -13.05
N GLU A 8 14.61 20.61 -11.93
CA GLU A 8 14.64 19.79 -10.71
C GLU A 8 14.07 18.39 -10.95
N TYR A 9 12.95 18.28 -11.67
CA TYR A 9 12.36 16.99 -12.03
C TYR A 9 13.30 16.17 -12.93
N LEU A 10 13.98 16.81 -13.89
CA LEU A 10 14.94 16.12 -14.76
C LEU A 10 16.17 15.62 -13.99
N GLU A 11 16.64 16.37 -13.00
CA GLU A 11 17.74 15.94 -12.12
C GLU A 11 17.34 14.76 -11.25
N LEU A 12 16.16 14.83 -10.61
CA LEU A 12 15.60 13.74 -9.81
C LEU A 12 15.40 12.48 -10.65
N LYS A 13 14.88 12.63 -11.87
CA LYS A 13 14.72 11.53 -12.84
C LYS A 13 16.06 10.87 -13.18
N ALA A 14 17.13 11.65 -13.35
CA ALA A 14 18.46 11.11 -13.63
C ALA A 14 19.03 10.33 -12.42
N ARG A 15 18.80 10.82 -11.20
CA ARG A 15 19.18 10.14 -9.95
C ARG A 15 18.36 8.87 -9.72
N ALA A 16 17.05 8.93 -9.99
CA ALA A 16 16.12 7.81 -9.85
C ALA A 16 16.55 6.59 -10.65
N ALA A 17 17.08 6.80 -11.87
CA ALA A 17 17.57 5.73 -12.75
C ALA A 17 18.71 4.87 -12.18
N ALA A 18 19.38 5.33 -11.12
CA ALA A 18 20.43 4.58 -10.41
C ALA A 18 20.00 4.11 -9.02
N SER A 19 18.70 4.14 -8.72
CA SER A 19 18.12 3.87 -7.40
C SER A 19 16.89 2.94 -7.49
N ASN A 20 16.24 2.68 -6.37
CA ASN A 20 14.96 1.94 -6.32
C ASN A 20 13.71 2.78 -6.70
N LEU A 21 13.87 4.04 -7.10
CA LEU A 21 12.76 4.86 -7.59
C LEU A 21 12.47 4.59 -9.07
N ASP A 22 11.20 4.64 -9.44
CA ASP A 22 10.80 4.68 -10.83
C ASP A 22 11.16 6.06 -11.44
N PRO A 23 11.94 6.13 -12.53
CA PRO A 23 12.37 7.41 -13.10
C PRO A 23 11.25 8.25 -13.72
N GLU A 24 10.10 7.66 -14.02
CA GLU A 24 8.95 8.38 -14.60
C GLU A 24 8.03 8.92 -13.52
N THR A 25 7.80 8.16 -12.46
CA THR A 25 6.86 8.56 -11.41
C THR A 25 7.54 9.17 -10.20
N LEU A 26 8.83 8.89 -10.00
CA LEU A 26 9.60 9.23 -8.80
C LEU A 26 9.12 8.53 -7.51
N LEU A 27 8.29 7.49 -7.64
CA LEU A 27 7.84 6.66 -6.52
C LEU A 27 8.73 5.42 -6.36
N ALA A 28 8.78 4.86 -5.16
CA ALA A 28 9.59 3.69 -4.83
C ALA A 28 8.71 2.54 -4.35
N THR A 29 8.89 1.36 -4.96
CA THR A 29 8.10 0.15 -4.67
C THR A 29 8.31 -0.35 -3.23
N ASP A 30 9.46 -0.05 -2.63
CA ASP A 30 9.77 -0.40 -1.24
C ASP A 30 8.72 0.08 -0.24
N TYR A 31 8.01 1.17 -0.53
CA TYR A 31 6.90 1.64 0.30
C TYR A 31 5.81 0.57 0.50
N LEU A 32 5.55 -0.25 -0.51
CA LEU A 32 4.50 -1.27 -0.46
C LEU A 32 4.85 -2.45 0.45
N ASN A 33 6.12 -2.58 0.88
CA ASN A 33 6.57 -3.72 1.70
C ASN A 33 5.80 -3.85 3.02
N HIS A 34 5.50 -2.75 3.69
CA HIS A 34 4.74 -2.80 4.95
C HIS A 34 3.28 -3.28 4.78
N PHE A 35 2.73 -3.22 3.56
CA PHE A 35 1.43 -3.80 3.25
C PHE A 35 1.57 -5.31 2.95
N ASN A 36 2.63 -5.71 2.25
CA ASN A 36 2.93 -7.14 2.04
C ASN A 36 3.11 -7.87 3.39
N GLU A 37 3.80 -7.24 4.34
CA GLU A 37 3.98 -7.78 5.69
C GLU A 37 2.64 -8.00 6.41
N ILE A 38 1.73 -7.03 6.41
CA ILE A 38 0.42 -7.21 7.08
C ILE A 38 -0.45 -8.25 6.36
N VAL A 39 -0.38 -8.37 5.03
CA VAL A 39 -1.08 -9.44 4.30
C VAL A 39 -0.60 -10.81 4.75
N MET A 40 0.72 -11.00 4.87
CA MET A 40 1.28 -12.27 5.36
C MET A 40 0.77 -12.59 6.77
N LEU A 41 0.72 -11.60 7.67
CA LEU A 41 0.21 -11.82 9.02
C LEU A 41 -1.29 -12.17 9.03
N LEU A 42 -2.11 -11.45 8.25
CA LEU A 42 -3.55 -11.71 8.13
C LEU A 42 -3.84 -13.14 7.63
N GLU A 43 -3.05 -13.65 6.69
CA GLU A 43 -3.18 -15.03 6.19
C GLU A 43 -2.86 -16.10 7.24
N MET A 44 -2.03 -15.78 8.24
CA MET A 44 -1.64 -16.71 9.30
C MET A 44 -2.64 -16.76 10.45
N VAL A 45 -3.40 -15.69 10.72
CA VAL A 45 -4.32 -15.59 11.87
C VAL A 45 -5.32 -16.76 11.98
N PRO A 46 -5.93 -17.30 10.90
CA PRO A 46 -6.87 -18.41 11.03
C PRO A 46 -6.24 -19.70 11.59
N ASP A 47 -4.93 -19.88 11.41
CA ASP A 47 -4.17 -21.03 11.91
C ASP A 47 -3.45 -20.71 13.23
N MET A 48 -3.12 -19.44 13.47
CA MET A 48 -2.43 -18.93 14.67
C MET A 48 -3.08 -17.63 15.17
N PRO A 49 -4.23 -17.70 15.88
CA PRO A 49 -4.97 -16.52 16.34
C PRO A 49 -4.17 -15.58 17.25
N GLU A 50 -3.12 -16.06 17.92
CA GLU A 50 -2.21 -15.26 18.73
C GLU A 50 -1.46 -14.17 17.94
N ILE A 51 -1.28 -14.37 16.63
CA ILE A 51 -0.66 -13.38 15.73
C ILE A 51 -1.55 -12.14 15.58
N MET A 52 -2.84 -12.22 15.97
CA MET A 52 -3.75 -11.09 15.93
C MET A 52 -3.23 -9.88 16.73
N ASP A 53 -2.47 -10.09 17.80
CA ASP A 53 -1.86 -8.99 18.56
C ASP A 53 -0.81 -8.22 17.74
N GLU A 54 -0.03 -8.91 16.91
CA GLU A 54 0.94 -8.30 15.98
C GLU A 54 0.22 -7.57 14.84
N VAL A 55 -0.85 -8.19 14.30
CA VAL A 55 -1.71 -7.59 13.28
C VAL A 55 -2.32 -6.27 13.77
N LYS A 56 -2.77 -6.22 15.03
CA LYS A 56 -3.33 -5.02 15.65
C LYS A 56 -2.30 -3.92 15.91
N ALA A 57 -1.02 -4.28 16.05
CA ALA A 57 0.06 -3.32 16.20
C ALA A 57 0.39 -2.60 14.88
N TRP A 58 -0.01 -3.17 13.74
CA TRP A 58 0.13 -2.51 12.45
C TRP A 58 -0.69 -1.22 12.40
N GLN A 59 -0.11 -0.17 11.82
CA GLN A 59 -0.75 1.12 11.65
C GLN A 59 -0.43 1.68 10.26
N PRO A 60 -1.37 2.41 9.63
CA PRO A 60 -1.09 3.14 8.40
C PRO A 60 0.11 4.06 8.55
N LYS A 61 0.96 4.09 7.52
CA LYS A 61 2.16 4.95 7.52
C LYS A 61 2.20 5.79 6.25
N ALA A 62 2.41 7.10 6.39
CA ALA A 62 2.57 7.96 5.23
C ALA A 62 3.87 7.63 4.49
N TYR A 63 3.90 7.87 3.17
CA TYR A 63 5.05 7.56 2.30
C TYR A 63 6.38 8.11 2.87
N VAL A 64 6.42 9.40 3.17
CA VAL A 64 7.63 10.05 3.71
C VAL A 64 8.02 9.46 5.07
N ASP A 65 7.06 9.18 5.95
CA ASP A 65 7.34 8.64 7.28
C ASP A 65 7.83 7.19 7.21
N HIS A 66 7.35 6.41 6.24
CA HIS A 66 7.87 5.06 5.96
C HIS A 66 9.37 5.12 5.66
N PHE A 67 9.81 6.01 4.77
CA PHE A 67 11.23 6.13 4.42
C PHE A 67 12.08 6.77 5.52
N ARG A 68 11.54 7.70 6.32
CA ARG A 68 12.27 8.28 7.47
C ARG A 68 12.71 7.22 8.47
N ASP A 69 11.86 6.21 8.69
CA ASP A 69 12.12 5.14 9.64
C ASP A 69 12.81 3.92 9.00
N SER A 70 12.98 3.89 7.68
CA SER A 70 13.56 2.75 6.97
C SER A 70 15.09 2.78 6.97
N THR A 71 15.69 1.59 6.80
CA THR A 71 17.14 1.41 6.63
C THR A 71 17.56 1.30 5.16
N ILE A 72 16.68 1.71 4.24
CA ILE A 72 16.92 1.63 2.79
C ILE A 72 17.96 2.68 2.40
N ALA A 73 18.91 2.31 1.55
CA ALA A 73 20.01 3.19 1.13
C ALA A 73 19.51 4.49 0.47
N ASP A 74 18.48 4.39 -0.36
CA ASP A 74 17.96 5.51 -1.15
C ASP A 74 16.80 6.27 -0.46
N ARG A 75 16.62 6.11 0.85
CA ARG A 75 15.48 6.72 1.57
C ARG A 75 15.42 8.24 1.47
N GLU A 76 16.57 8.92 1.49
CA GLU A 76 16.62 10.39 1.40
C GLU A 76 16.20 10.86 0.01
N LEU A 77 16.59 10.12 -1.04
CA LEU A 77 16.16 10.37 -2.41
C LEU A 77 14.65 10.12 -2.55
N ALA A 78 14.11 9.05 -1.96
CA ALA A 78 12.66 8.79 -1.97
C ALA A 78 11.87 9.92 -1.31
N ILE A 79 12.33 10.42 -0.16
CA ILE A 79 11.68 11.54 0.56
C ILE A 79 11.75 12.84 -0.26
N GLU A 80 12.92 13.15 -0.82
CA GLU A 80 13.13 14.34 -1.65
C GLU A 80 12.26 14.29 -2.91
N ALA A 81 12.31 13.17 -3.63
CA ALA A 81 11.64 13.02 -4.91
C ALA A 81 10.11 12.99 -4.78
N TYR A 82 9.57 12.56 -3.63
CA TYR A 82 8.13 12.52 -3.39
C TYR A 82 7.44 13.89 -3.58
N ALA A 83 8.12 14.99 -3.22
CA ALA A 83 7.60 16.35 -3.42
C ALA A 83 7.50 16.77 -4.90
N HIS A 84 8.13 16.03 -5.81
CA HIS A 84 8.19 16.30 -7.23
C HIS A 84 7.46 15.24 -8.08
N VAL A 85 6.76 14.30 -7.44
CA VAL A 85 5.94 13.30 -8.14
C VAL A 85 4.88 14.00 -8.99
N PRO A 86 4.78 13.71 -10.29
CA PRO A 86 3.75 14.30 -11.13
C PRO A 86 2.34 14.00 -10.61
N GLU A 87 1.47 15.01 -10.59
CA GLU A 87 0.11 14.92 -10.00
C GLU A 87 -0.77 13.82 -10.66
N ILE A 88 -0.45 13.44 -11.90
CA ILE A 88 -1.12 12.36 -12.63
C ILE A 88 -0.85 10.97 -12.02
N TYR A 89 0.28 10.78 -11.33
CA TYR A 89 0.60 9.55 -10.61
C TYR A 89 0.34 9.70 -9.11
N LEU A 90 0.65 10.88 -8.54
CA LEU A 90 0.50 11.13 -7.09
C LEU A 90 -0.95 10.93 -6.63
N ARG A 91 -1.93 11.52 -7.33
CA ARG A 91 -3.34 11.44 -6.92
C ARG A 91 -3.87 9.99 -6.95
N PRO A 92 -3.73 9.23 -8.05
CA PRO A 92 -4.07 7.81 -8.06
C PRO A 92 -3.36 7.01 -6.97
N PHE A 93 -2.07 7.27 -6.76
CA PHE A 93 -1.28 6.55 -5.76
C PHE A 93 -1.80 6.78 -4.35
N GLU A 94 -1.96 8.04 -3.93
CA GLU A 94 -2.48 8.40 -2.60
C GLU A 94 -3.90 7.86 -2.39
N HIS A 95 -4.73 7.88 -3.44
CA HIS A 95 -6.07 7.30 -3.39
C HIS A 95 -6.04 5.79 -3.14
N THR A 96 -5.23 5.04 -3.90
CA THR A 96 -5.06 3.59 -3.73
C THR A 96 -4.47 3.26 -2.35
N VAL A 97 -3.53 4.06 -1.84
CA VAL A 97 -2.97 3.91 -0.49
C VAL A 97 -4.03 4.11 0.59
N LEU A 98 -4.90 5.11 0.44
CA LEU A 98 -6.01 5.32 1.36
C LEU A 98 -6.97 4.11 1.34
N GLN A 99 -7.27 3.57 0.16
CA GLN A 99 -8.08 2.36 0.01
C GLN A 99 -7.42 1.15 0.71
N LEU A 100 -6.12 0.93 0.50
CA LEU A 100 -5.33 -0.10 1.20
C LEU A 100 -5.46 0.02 2.72
N ASN A 101 -5.20 1.21 3.26
CA ASN A 101 -5.28 1.47 4.70
C ASN A 101 -6.67 1.14 5.25
N ASN A 102 -7.73 1.55 4.56
CA ASN A 102 -9.11 1.30 4.99
C ASN A 102 -9.47 -0.19 4.95
N VAL A 103 -9.07 -0.90 3.91
CA VAL A 103 -9.30 -2.35 3.79
C VAL A 103 -8.56 -3.09 4.90
N VAL A 104 -7.29 -2.77 5.15
CA VAL A 104 -6.50 -3.41 6.23
C VAL A 104 -7.17 -3.17 7.58
N VAL A 105 -7.50 -1.92 7.93
CA VAL A 105 -8.16 -1.61 9.21
C VAL A 105 -9.50 -2.35 9.36
N THR A 106 -10.29 -2.42 8.29
CA THR A 106 -11.57 -3.15 8.29
C THR A 106 -11.35 -4.65 8.49
N SER A 107 -10.34 -5.21 7.84
CA SER A 107 -9.96 -6.63 7.96
C SER A 107 -9.61 -6.98 9.41
N ILE A 108 -8.80 -6.15 10.05
CA ILE A 108 -8.39 -6.31 11.46
C ILE A 108 -9.63 -6.35 12.36
N GLN A 109 -10.56 -5.40 12.20
CA GLN A 109 -11.78 -5.33 13.01
C GLN A 109 -12.71 -6.53 12.81
N LEU A 110 -12.86 -7.00 11.57
CA LEU A 110 -13.68 -8.18 11.27
C LEU A 110 -13.08 -9.45 11.84
N MET A 111 -11.78 -9.66 11.68
CA MET A 111 -11.09 -10.84 12.17
C MET A 111 -11.12 -10.91 13.71
N GLU A 112 -10.91 -9.78 14.39
CA GLU A 112 -11.06 -9.71 15.85
C GLU A 112 -12.46 -10.15 16.30
N ARG A 113 -13.52 -9.67 15.63
CA ARG A 113 -14.90 -10.08 15.94
C ARG A 113 -15.14 -11.58 15.75
N TYR A 114 -14.60 -12.19 14.70
CA TYR A 114 -14.78 -13.63 14.47
C TYR A 114 -13.99 -14.48 15.46
N ILE A 115 -12.80 -14.02 15.88
CA ILE A 115 -12.03 -14.65 16.96
C ILE A 115 -12.84 -14.60 18.27
N GLU A 116 -13.37 -13.44 18.63
CA GLU A 116 -14.19 -13.26 19.85
C GLU A 116 -15.47 -14.11 19.83
N ALA A 117 -16.10 -14.24 18.66
CA ALA A 117 -17.29 -15.07 18.46
C ALA A 117 -16.98 -16.58 18.39
N GLY A 118 -15.70 -16.97 18.25
CA GLY A 118 -15.27 -18.35 18.04
C GLY A 118 -15.62 -18.91 16.66
N ASP A 119 -15.92 -18.05 15.68
CA ASP A 119 -16.30 -18.45 14.32
C ASP A 119 -15.07 -18.59 13.41
N MET A 120 -14.34 -19.70 13.61
CA MET A 120 -13.11 -19.98 12.86
C MET A 120 -13.35 -20.23 11.37
N SER A 121 -14.57 -20.59 10.97
CA SER A 121 -14.93 -20.77 9.56
C SER A 121 -14.98 -19.42 8.86
N MET A 122 -15.74 -18.48 9.44
CA MET A 122 -15.83 -17.11 8.91
C MET A 122 -14.49 -16.39 8.99
N LEU A 123 -13.72 -16.59 10.06
CA LEU A 123 -12.37 -16.03 10.18
C LEU A 123 -11.48 -16.42 8.99
N ARG A 124 -11.44 -17.70 8.62
CA ARG A 124 -10.62 -18.20 7.52
C ARG A 124 -11.09 -17.68 6.16
N GLU A 125 -12.40 -17.70 5.94
CA GLU A 125 -13.00 -17.16 4.72
C GLU A 125 -12.64 -15.68 4.55
N GLN A 126 -12.86 -14.88 5.60
CA GLN A 126 -12.64 -13.45 5.56
C GLN A 126 -11.17 -13.08 5.46
N ALA A 127 -10.26 -13.78 6.16
CA ALA A 127 -8.82 -13.62 5.95
C ALA A 127 -8.45 -13.83 4.48
N THR A 128 -9.00 -14.86 3.83
CA THR A 128 -8.71 -15.16 2.41
C THR A 128 -9.30 -14.12 1.46
N VAL A 129 -10.52 -13.63 1.70
CA VAL A 129 -11.17 -12.62 0.86
C VAL A 129 -10.44 -11.28 0.99
N MET A 130 -10.17 -10.85 2.23
CA MET A 130 -9.52 -9.57 2.50
C MET A 130 -8.07 -9.53 2.02
N SER A 131 -7.26 -10.59 2.27
CA SER A 131 -5.89 -10.64 1.77
C SER A 131 -5.82 -10.55 0.24
N ARG A 132 -6.75 -11.21 -0.47
CA ARG A 132 -6.85 -11.06 -1.95
C ARG A 132 -7.21 -9.65 -2.38
N MET A 133 -8.12 -8.98 -1.66
CA MET A 133 -8.46 -7.59 -1.94
C MET A 133 -7.25 -6.67 -1.77
N ILE A 134 -6.52 -6.81 -0.65
CA ILE A 134 -5.33 -6.02 -0.37
C ILE A 134 -4.27 -6.27 -1.46
N GLN A 135 -4.05 -7.52 -1.87
CA GLN A 135 -3.12 -7.85 -2.96
C GLN A 135 -3.51 -7.18 -4.29
N ARG A 136 -4.80 -7.14 -4.66
CA ARG A 136 -5.24 -6.45 -5.88
C ARG A 136 -4.99 -4.94 -5.83
N LEU A 137 -5.18 -4.33 -4.66
CA LEU A 137 -4.85 -2.92 -4.44
C LEU A 137 -3.34 -2.69 -4.45
N LEU A 138 -2.54 -3.62 -3.93
CA LEU A 138 -1.07 -3.58 -4.00
C LEU A 138 -0.58 -3.66 -5.44
N ASP A 139 -1.15 -4.55 -6.26
CA ASP A 139 -0.87 -4.64 -7.69
C ASP A 139 -1.22 -3.33 -8.41
N THR A 140 -2.34 -2.69 -8.03
CA THR A 140 -2.75 -1.40 -8.56
C THR A 140 -1.76 -0.29 -8.18
N ALA A 141 -1.36 -0.22 -6.90
CA ALA A 141 -0.38 0.73 -6.43
C ALA A 141 0.98 0.53 -7.11
N SER A 142 1.43 -0.72 -7.25
CA SER A 142 2.66 -1.09 -7.96
C SER A 142 2.60 -0.68 -9.43
N GLY A 143 1.46 -0.90 -10.10
CA GLY A 143 1.22 -0.40 -11.44
C GLY A 143 1.34 1.12 -11.54
N ILE A 144 0.81 1.86 -10.57
CA ILE A 144 0.91 3.33 -10.54
C ILE A 144 2.35 3.78 -10.31
N ILE A 145 3.11 3.11 -9.44
CA ILE A 145 4.55 3.36 -9.24
C ILE A 145 5.31 3.21 -10.57
N HIS A 146 4.87 2.31 -11.46
CA HIS A 146 5.46 2.09 -12.78
C HIS A 146 4.72 2.80 -13.93
N GLY A 147 3.96 3.86 -13.63
CA GLY A 147 3.41 4.78 -14.64
C GLY A 147 1.98 4.49 -15.08
N ALA A 148 1.26 3.56 -14.46
CA ALA A 148 -0.19 3.45 -14.65
C ALA A 148 -0.92 4.62 -13.96
N THR A 149 -2.10 4.99 -14.49
CA THR A 149 -2.92 6.08 -13.94
C THR A 149 -4.32 5.61 -13.51
N ASN A 150 -4.59 4.31 -13.59
CA ASN A 150 -5.88 3.75 -13.26
C ASN A 150 -5.92 3.33 -11.78
N THR A 151 -7.02 3.61 -11.11
CA THR A 151 -7.31 3.14 -9.75
C THR A 151 -8.46 2.12 -9.78
N MET A 152 -8.60 1.33 -8.71
CA MET A 152 -9.75 0.46 -8.54
C MET A 152 -10.99 1.26 -8.09
N ASP A 153 -12.17 0.90 -8.60
CA ASP A 153 -13.42 1.59 -8.26
C ASP A 153 -13.84 1.27 -6.81
N GLN A 154 -14.28 2.30 -6.08
CA GLN A 154 -14.79 2.17 -4.72
C GLN A 154 -15.99 1.20 -4.65
N GLN A 155 -16.84 1.14 -5.67
CA GLN A 155 -17.99 0.20 -5.69
C GLN A 155 -17.56 -1.26 -5.70
N GLU A 156 -16.43 -1.55 -6.37
CA GLU A 156 -15.85 -2.89 -6.40
C GLU A 156 -15.32 -3.27 -5.00
N ILE A 157 -14.71 -2.31 -4.31
CA ILE A 157 -14.23 -2.49 -2.93
C ILE A 157 -15.38 -2.76 -1.98
N ASP A 158 -16.41 -1.90 -1.99
CA ASP A 158 -17.53 -1.96 -1.07
C ASP A 158 -18.32 -3.28 -1.22
N SER A 159 -18.44 -3.78 -2.45
CA SER A 159 -19.12 -5.06 -2.73
C SER A 159 -18.41 -6.25 -2.08
N ILE A 160 -17.08 -6.21 -2.01
CA ILE A 160 -16.27 -7.29 -1.42
C ILE A 160 -16.21 -7.16 0.10
N ILE A 161 -16.15 -5.94 0.65
CA ILE A 161 -16.19 -5.72 2.11
C ILE A 161 -17.55 -6.10 2.71
N ALA A 162 -18.65 -5.93 1.95
CA ALA A 162 -20.00 -6.24 2.42
C ALA A 162 -20.36 -7.73 2.41
N THR A 163 -19.49 -8.60 1.85
CA THR A 163 -19.71 -10.05 1.74
C THR A 163 -19.10 -10.80 2.91
#